data_AF-A0A368FPN8-F1
#
_entry.id   AF-A0A368FPN8-F1
#
_cell.length_a   1.000
_cell.length_b   1.000
_cell.length_c   1.000
_cell.angle_alpha   90.00
_cell.angle_beta   90.00
_cell.angle_gamma   90.00
#
_symmetry.space_group_name_H-M   'P 1'
#
loop_
_entity.id
_entity.type
_entity.pdbx_description
1 polymer ?
#
loop_
_entity_poly.entity_id
_entity_poly.type
_entity_poly.pdbx_seq_one_letter_code
_entity_poly.pdbx_strand_id
1 'polypeptide(L)'
;MDIATYPSQYERYAPYPGDVFQEYMRLIGVDPDEHLILYSRGRFGGMKHCSKMAWLLKAYGHDKLSLIDGGFDEWKKKGHEISKDDVKLKPGSWTPKGDSFNKYFIKFEQLEEQHGDRRYIEWTDDLNLLDARVRGQFEGTVDTGFPSTVKGTHIPGFKNMPAAELVEEGVMRSPEEIRDCKCELAAFKRLL
;
A
#
# COMPACT_ATOMS: atom_id res chain seq x y z
N MET A 1 -1.89 15.80 -18.30
CA MET A 1 -0.71 15.07 -17.78
C MET A 1 -0.14 14.34 -18.99
N ASP A 2 0.87 14.93 -19.64
CA ASP A 2 1.56 14.28 -20.77
C ASP A 2 2.52 13.25 -20.20
N ILE A 3 2.03 12.03 -20.01
CA ILE A 3 2.87 10.88 -19.73
C ILE A 3 2.67 9.89 -20.88
N ALA A 4 3.78 9.49 -21.51
CA ALA A 4 3.76 8.37 -22.43
C ALA A 4 3.37 7.11 -21.65
N THR A 5 2.11 6.71 -21.74
CA THR A 5 1.69 5.41 -21.23
C THR A 5 2.08 4.37 -22.27
N TYR A 6 3.16 3.63 -22.03
CA TYR A 6 3.41 2.40 -22.77
C TYR A 6 2.25 1.44 -22.51
N PRO A 7 1.74 0.72 -23.52
CA PRO A 7 0.75 -0.33 -23.31
C PRO A 7 1.38 -1.38 -22.39
N SER A 8 0.94 -1.39 -21.14
CA SER A 8 1.28 -2.42 -20.17
C SER A 8 0.36 -3.61 -20.43
N GLN A 9 0.93 -4.81 -20.49
CA GLN A 9 0.14 -6.05 -20.51
C GLN A 9 -0.61 -6.29 -19.19
N TYR A 10 -0.21 -5.58 -18.13
CA TYR A 10 -0.76 -5.69 -16.79
C TYR A 10 -1.56 -4.46 -16.41
N GLU A 11 -2.66 -4.67 -15.70
CA GLU A 11 -3.48 -3.60 -15.16
C GLU A 11 -2.66 -2.67 -14.29
N ARG A 12 -2.92 -1.36 -14.42
CA ARG A 12 -2.24 -0.36 -13.60
C ARG A 12 -2.48 -0.67 -12.14
N TYR A 13 -1.39 -0.86 -11.39
CA TYR A 13 -1.36 -1.19 -9.96
C TYR A 13 -1.60 -2.66 -9.57
N ALA A 14 -1.91 -3.55 -10.53
CA ALA A 14 -1.94 -4.98 -10.26
C ALA A 14 -0.53 -5.51 -9.94
N PRO A 15 -0.44 -6.55 -9.09
CA PRO A 15 0.81 -7.27 -8.89
C PRO A 15 1.23 -8.00 -10.17
N TYR A 16 2.53 -8.14 -10.37
CA TYR A 16 3.07 -8.92 -11.49
C TYR A 16 3.10 -10.42 -11.16
N PRO A 17 3.17 -11.31 -12.15
CA PRO A 17 3.63 -12.68 -11.94
C PRO A 17 4.96 -12.71 -11.18
N GLY A 18 5.18 -13.73 -10.35
CA GLY A 18 6.34 -13.79 -9.46
C GLY A 18 7.68 -13.82 -10.18
N ASP A 19 7.73 -14.44 -11.35
CA ASP A 19 8.89 -14.47 -12.26
C ASP A 19 9.19 -13.09 -12.86
N VAL A 20 8.17 -12.35 -13.28
CA VAL A 20 8.32 -10.96 -13.76
C VAL A 20 8.78 -10.04 -12.64
N PHE A 21 8.20 -10.17 -11.44
CA PHE A 21 8.63 -9.39 -10.28
C PHE A 21 10.08 -9.73 -9.89
N GLN A 22 10.47 -11.01 -9.98
CA GLN A 22 11.83 -11.47 -9.75
C GLN A 22 12.84 -10.79 -10.67
N GLU A 23 12.53 -10.66 -11.97
CA GLU A 23 13.41 -9.97 -12.91
C GLU A 23 13.68 -8.52 -12.47
N TYR A 24 12.64 -7.78 -12.07
CA TYR A 24 12.80 -6.42 -11.56
C TYR A 24 13.66 -6.35 -10.31
N MET A 25 13.43 -7.23 -9.34
CA MET A 25 14.22 -7.27 -8.10
C MET A 25 15.69 -7.57 -8.37
N ARG A 26 15.97 -8.51 -9.29
CA ARG A 26 17.34 -8.81 -9.69
C ARG A 26 17.99 -7.67 -10.46
N LEU A 27 17.27 -6.96 -11.32
CA LEU A 27 17.80 -5.79 -12.05
C LEU A 27 18.28 -4.69 -11.11
N ILE A 28 17.63 -4.53 -9.96
CA ILE A 28 18.03 -3.57 -8.92
C ILE A 28 18.96 -4.19 -7.86
N GLY A 29 19.60 -5.33 -8.17
CA GLY A 29 20.66 -5.90 -7.36
C GLY A 29 20.24 -6.55 -6.05
N VAL A 30 18.95 -6.84 -5.84
CA VAL A 30 18.48 -7.36 -4.56
C VAL A 30 18.80 -8.85 -4.39
N ASP A 31 19.20 -9.22 -3.18
CA ASP A 31 19.43 -10.60 -2.76
C ASP A 31 18.38 -11.11 -1.73
N PRO A 32 18.16 -12.43 -1.59
CA PRO A 32 17.03 -13.01 -0.84
C PRO A 32 16.92 -12.65 0.65
N ASP A 33 18.03 -12.27 1.29
CA ASP A 33 18.12 -12.09 2.75
C ASP A 33 18.55 -10.68 3.19
N GLU A 34 18.65 -9.76 2.24
CA GLU A 34 18.91 -8.35 2.51
C GLU A 34 17.78 -7.71 3.32
N HIS A 35 18.10 -6.65 4.04
CA HIS A 35 17.10 -5.78 4.66
C HIS A 35 16.83 -4.61 3.72
N LEU A 36 15.64 -4.54 3.15
CA LEU A 36 15.29 -3.45 2.24
C LEU A 36 14.70 -2.28 3.02
N ILE A 37 15.32 -1.12 2.87
CA ILE A 37 14.84 0.15 3.43
C ILE A 37 14.17 0.94 2.30
N LEU A 38 12.84 1.03 2.37
CA LEU A 38 12.02 1.62 1.32
C LEU A 38 11.70 3.08 1.63
N TYR A 39 11.80 3.93 0.62
CA TYR A 39 11.39 5.33 0.71
C TYR A 39 10.87 5.82 -0.64
N SER A 40 10.09 6.90 -0.62
CA SER A 40 9.71 7.60 -1.85
C SER A 40 9.53 9.09 -1.58
N ARG A 41 8.93 9.81 -2.54
CA ARG A 41 8.64 11.25 -2.47
C ARG A 41 7.14 11.48 -2.62
N GLY A 42 6.66 12.64 -2.18
CA GLY A 42 5.30 13.10 -2.47
C GLY A 42 4.29 12.79 -1.37
N ARG A 43 3.08 12.35 -1.74
CA ARG A 43 1.92 12.28 -0.82
C ARG A 43 2.20 11.39 0.40
N PHE A 44 1.60 11.77 1.53
CA PHE A 44 1.71 11.07 2.82
C PHE A 44 3.16 10.96 3.29
N GLY A 45 3.93 12.06 3.22
CA GLY A 45 5.36 12.03 3.59
C GLY A 45 6.20 11.13 2.69
N GLY A 46 5.81 10.94 1.43
CA GLY A 46 6.46 9.96 0.56
C GLY A 46 6.24 8.50 0.99
N MET A 47 5.29 8.21 1.87
CA MET A 47 5.06 6.84 2.36
C MET A 47 4.04 6.05 1.54
N LYS A 48 3.19 6.71 0.74
CA LYS A 48 2.13 6.04 -0.03
C LYS A 48 2.63 4.86 -0.87
N HIS A 49 3.67 5.08 -1.66
CA HIS A 49 4.16 4.09 -2.62
C HIS A 49 5.11 3.06 -1.99
N CYS A 50 5.95 3.46 -1.03
CA CYS A 50 6.81 2.50 -0.35
C CYS A 50 6.03 1.59 0.60
N SER A 51 4.96 2.06 1.27
CA SER A 51 4.06 1.18 2.03
C SER A 51 3.39 0.13 1.16
N LYS A 52 2.91 0.52 -0.03
CA LYS A 52 2.41 -0.45 -1.01
C LYS A 52 3.48 -1.47 -1.41
N MET A 53 4.70 -1.01 -1.71
CA MET A 53 5.81 -1.88 -2.09
C MET A 53 6.17 -2.86 -0.96
N ALA A 54 6.10 -2.42 0.30
CA ALA A 54 6.36 -3.29 1.44
C ALA A 54 5.38 -4.46 1.53
N TRP A 55 4.08 -4.20 1.38
CA TRP A 55 3.05 -5.26 1.35
C TRP A 55 3.22 -6.18 0.14
N LEU A 56 3.62 -5.64 -1.01
CA LEU A 56 3.90 -6.43 -2.20
C LEU A 56 5.09 -7.36 -1.99
N LEU A 57 6.20 -6.86 -1.45
CA LEU A 57 7.38 -7.65 -1.10
C LEU A 57 7.05 -8.76 -0.10
N LYS A 58 6.22 -8.47 0.91
CA LYS A 58 5.70 -9.49 1.83
C LYS A 58 4.88 -10.57 1.14
N ALA A 59 4.03 -10.20 0.18
CA ALA A 59 3.26 -11.17 -0.59
C ALA A 59 4.12 -12.08 -1.48
N TYR A 60 5.27 -11.58 -1.95
CA TYR A 60 6.28 -12.41 -2.60
C TYR A 60 7.29 -13.05 -1.63
N GLY A 61 7.06 -12.97 -0.31
CA GLY A 61 7.84 -13.68 0.70
C GLY A 61 9.15 -13.02 1.14
N HIS A 62 9.28 -11.71 0.97
CA HIS A 62 10.41 -10.94 1.49
C HIS A 62 9.96 -10.09 2.70
N ASP A 63 10.43 -10.45 3.90
CA ASP A 63 9.90 -9.90 5.16
C ASP A 63 10.79 -8.85 5.84
N LYS A 64 12.10 -8.82 5.53
CA LYS A 64 13.07 -7.91 6.15
C LYS A 64 12.97 -6.52 5.54
N LEU A 65 11.99 -5.76 5.99
CA LEU A 65 11.63 -4.47 5.42
C LEU A 65 11.55 -3.39 6.49
N SER A 66 12.06 -2.21 6.17
CA SER A 66 11.77 -0.97 6.90
C SER A 66 11.36 0.12 5.93
N LEU A 67 10.63 1.12 6.43
CA LEU A 67 10.31 2.32 5.68
C LEU A 67 10.96 3.52 6.36
N ILE A 68 11.41 4.50 5.57
CA ILE A 68 11.81 5.80 6.11
C ILE A 68 10.54 6.60 6.39
N ASP A 69 10.30 6.88 7.67
CA ASP A 69 9.23 7.75 8.12
C ASP A 69 9.46 9.19 7.62
N GLY A 70 8.47 9.72 6.91
CA GLY A 70 8.54 10.98 6.17
C GLY A 70 9.39 10.97 4.90
N GLY A 71 9.85 9.79 4.47
CA GLY A 71 10.44 9.57 3.16
C GLY A 71 11.65 10.44 2.87
N PHE A 72 11.86 10.76 1.59
CA PHE A 72 13.05 11.50 1.16
C PHE A 72 13.09 12.95 1.65
N ASP A 73 11.94 13.58 1.86
CA ASP A 73 11.89 14.97 2.28
C ASP A 73 12.29 15.14 3.75
N GLU A 74 11.82 14.25 4.63
CA GLU A 74 12.26 14.21 6.03
C GLU A 74 13.74 13.81 6.15
N TRP A 75 14.21 12.88 5.31
CA TRP A 75 15.63 12.52 5.25
C TRP A 75 16.54 13.73 5.00
N LYS A 76 16.19 14.55 4.00
CA LYS A 76 16.92 15.80 3.70
C LYS A 76 16.80 16.82 4.83
N LYS A 77 15.59 16.99 5.39
CA LYS A 77 15.34 17.96 6.48
C LYS A 77 16.19 17.67 7.71
N LYS A 78 16.44 16.39 8.00
CA LYS A 78 17.34 15.93 9.07
C LYS A 78 18.84 16.07 8.74
N GLY A 79 19.19 16.54 7.55
CA GLY A 79 20.58 16.75 7.14
C GLY A 79 21.35 15.47 6.85
N HIS A 80 20.66 14.36 6.56
CA HIS A 80 21.32 13.12 6.18
C HIS A 80 21.94 13.22 4.78
N GLU A 81 22.98 12.41 4.55
CA GLU A 81 23.72 12.39 3.29
C GLU A 81 22.83 12.00 2.11
N ILE A 82 23.10 12.63 0.96
CA ILE A 82 22.45 12.33 -0.31
C ILE A 82 23.52 12.23 -1.40
N SER A 83 23.39 11.24 -2.28
CA SER A 83 24.22 11.13 -3.48
C SER A 83 23.39 11.49 -4.73
N LYS A 84 24.08 12.01 -5.74
CA LYS A 84 23.55 12.23 -7.10
C LYS A 84 24.28 11.36 -8.13
N ASP A 85 25.17 10.49 -7.66
CA ASP A 85 26.00 9.66 -8.52
C ASP A 85 25.16 8.52 -9.10
N ASP A 86 25.49 8.13 -10.32
CA ASP A 86 24.87 6.97 -10.94
C ASP A 86 25.30 5.70 -10.22
N VAL A 87 24.32 4.87 -9.85
CA VAL A 87 24.56 3.58 -9.22
C VAL A 87 24.56 2.48 -10.29
N LYS A 88 25.68 1.77 -10.44
CA LYS A 88 25.78 0.57 -11.26
C LYS A 88 25.68 -0.66 -10.39
N LEU A 89 24.54 -1.33 -10.45
CA LEU A 89 24.29 -2.56 -9.70
C LEU A 89 24.61 -3.78 -10.57
N LYS A 90 25.17 -4.82 -9.94
CA LYS A 90 25.18 -6.15 -10.55
C LYS A 90 23.80 -6.78 -10.35
N PRO A 91 23.33 -7.61 -11.27
CA PRO A 91 22.08 -8.33 -11.05
C PRO A 91 22.15 -9.15 -9.77
N GLY A 92 21.11 -9.03 -8.94
CA GLY A 92 20.96 -9.81 -7.71
C GLY A 92 20.47 -11.22 -7.99
N SER A 93 20.26 -11.98 -6.92
CA SER A 93 19.83 -13.38 -6.96
C SER A 93 18.45 -13.62 -6.32
N TRP A 94 17.73 -12.56 -5.93
CA TRP A 94 16.42 -12.66 -5.30
C TRP A 94 15.46 -13.58 -6.06
N THR A 95 14.66 -14.34 -5.30
CA THR A 95 13.59 -15.21 -5.78
C THR A 95 12.37 -15.05 -4.86
N PRO A 96 11.14 -15.06 -5.39
CA PRO A 96 9.95 -15.04 -4.56
C PRO A 96 9.90 -16.31 -3.68
N LYS A 97 9.40 -16.19 -2.45
CA LYS A 97 9.27 -17.28 -1.48
C LYS A 97 7.78 -17.55 -1.20
N GLY A 98 7.30 -18.71 -1.64
CA GLY A 98 5.95 -19.22 -1.34
C GLY A 98 4.80 -18.48 -2.03
N ASP A 99 3.57 -18.89 -1.72
CA ASP A 99 2.33 -18.25 -2.17
C ASP A 99 1.66 -17.51 -1.01
N SER A 100 2.32 -16.46 -0.51
CA SER A 100 1.78 -15.62 0.55
C SER A 100 0.78 -14.58 0.01
N PHE A 101 0.41 -14.65 -1.28
CA PHE A 101 -0.44 -13.65 -1.89
C PHE A 101 -1.80 -13.57 -1.22
N ASN A 102 -2.45 -14.72 -1.00
CA ASN A 102 -3.76 -14.80 -0.35
C ASN A 102 -3.74 -14.41 1.14
N LYS A 103 -2.55 -14.31 1.75
CA LYS A 103 -2.41 -13.83 3.14
C LYS A 103 -2.50 -12.31 3.23
N TYR A 104 -2.01 -11.60 2.22
CA TYR A 104 -1.89 -10.13 2.24
C TYR A 104 -2.85 -9.43 1.27
N PHE A 105 -3.38 -10.14 0.29
CA PHE A 105 -4.28 -9.63 -0.73
C PHE A 105 -5.56 -10.46 -0.76
N ILE A 106 -6.69 -9.75 -0.82
CA ILE A 106 -7.99 -10.32 -1.10
C ILE A 106 -8.40 -9.92 -2.52
N LYS A 107 -8.79 -10.90 -3.32
CA LYS A 107 -9.30 -10.70 -4.68
C LYS A 107 -10.78 -10.36 -4.64
N PHE A 108 -11.29 -9.75 -5.70
CA PHE A 108 -12.71 -9.43 -5.81
C PHE A 108 -13.58 -10.68 -5.73
N GLU A 109 -13.17 -11.77 -6.38
CA GLU A 109 -13.88 -13.06 -6.36
C GLU A 109 -13.96 -13.64 -4.94
N GLN A 110 -12.94 -13.42 -4.12
CA GLN A 110 -12.91 -13.85 -2.71
C GLN A 110 -13.83 -12.99 -1.83
N LEU A 111 -13.99 -11.70 -2.15
CA LEU A 111 -14.96 -10.83 -1.48
C LEU A 111 -16.40 -11.27 -1.77
N GLU A 112 -16.66 -11.73 -2.99
CA GLU A 112 -17.98 -12.19 -3.46
C GLU A 112 -18.26 -13.67 -3.13
N GLU A 113 -17.27 -14.41 -2.63
CA GLU A 113 -17.43 -15.82 -2.29
C GLU A 113 -18.44 -16.01 -1.14
N GLN A 114 -19.33 -16.99 -1.31
CA GLN A 114 -20.36 -17.32 -0.33
C GLN A 114 -19.76 -18.10 0.85
N HIS A 115 -19.93 -17.59 2.06
CA HIS A 115 -19.50 -18.24 3.30
C HIS A 115 -20.69 -18.40 4.26
N GLY A 116 -21.38 -19.54 4.14
CA GLY A 116 -22.60 -19.80 4.88
C GLY A 116 -23.79 -19.06 4.26
N ASP A 117 -24.45 -18.20 5.01
CA ASP A 117 -25.62 -17.41 4.61
C ASP A 117 -25.27 -16.03 4.03
N ARG A 118 -24.00 -15.63 4.06
CA ARG A 118 -23.51 -14.33 3.59
C ARG A 118 -22.22 -14.43 2.77
N ARG A 119 -21.98 -13.45 1.89
CA ARG A 119 -20.71 -13.27 1.16
C ARG A 119 -19.66 -12.63 2.05
N TYR A 120 -18.38 -12.86 1.82
CA TYR A 120 -17.32 -12.30 2.68
C TYR A 120 -17.40 -10.76 2.84
N ILE A 121 -17.75 -10.05 1.77
CA ILE A 121 -17.94 -8.59 1.77
C ILE A 121 -19.03 -8.09 2.73
N GLU A 122 -19.95 -8.96 3.14
CA GLU A 122 -21.08 -8.64 4.03
C GLU A 122 -20.75 -8.85 5.51
N TRP A 123 -19.54 -9.33 5.84
CA TRP A 123 -19.12 -9.62 7.21
C TRP A 123 -18.72 -8.35 7.99
N THR A 124 -19.30 -7.20 7.69
CA THR A 124 -18.93 -5.89 8.26
C THR A 124 -19.19 -5.76 9.77
N ASP A 125 -20.01 -6.65 10.33
CA ASP A 125 -20.28 -6.74 11.77
C ASP A 125 -19.23 -7.58 12.53
N ASP A 126 -18.41 -8.33 11.79
CA ASP A 126 -17.36 -9.21 12.31
C ASP A 126 -15.96 -8.75 11.94
N LEU A 127 -15.82 -8.08 10.79
CA LEU A 127 -14.56 -7.61 10.23
C LEU A 127 -14.57 -6.09 10.05
N ASN A 128 -13.42 -5.47 10.30
CA ASN A 128 -13.21 -4.07 9.97
C ASN A 128 -12.71 -3.96 8.53
N LEU A 129 -13.62 -3.61 7.62
CA LEU A 129 -13.28 -3.31 6.23
C LEU A 129 -13.03 -1.80 6.11
N LEU A 130 -11.76 -1.42 5.97
CA LEU A 130 -11.31 -0.03 6.00
C LEU A 130 -11.07 0.51 4.59
N ASP A 131 -11.67 1.66 4.29
CA ASP A 131 -11.40 2.41 3.07
C ASP A 131 -10.42 3.56 3.35
N ALA A 132 -9.27 3.53 2.67
CA ALA A 132 -8.17 4.48 2.87
C ALA A 132 -8.29 5.79 2.08
N ARG A 133 -9.36 5.97 1.28
CA ARG A 133 -9.58 7.19 0.48
C ARG A 133 -9.92 8.38 1.36
N VAL A 134 -9.78 9.59 0.79
CA VAL A 134 -10.19 10.83 1.45
C VAL A 134 -11.70 10.82 1.70
N ARG A 135 -12.14 11.44 2.81
CA ARG A 135 -13.53 11.37 3.28
C ARG A 135 -14.57 11.66 2.21
N GLY A 136 -14.40 12.74 1.45
CA GLY A 136 -15.38 13.08 0.42
C GLY A 136 -15.50 12.06 -0.72
N GLN A 137 -14.46 11.27 -1.01
CA GLN A 137 -14.55 10.18 -2.00
C GLN A 137 -15.32 8.98 -1.45
N PHE A 138 -15.28 8.77 -0.14
CA PHE A 138 -16.05 7.74 0.54
C PHE A 138 -17.53 8.17 0.68
N GLU A 139 -17.76 9.41 1.09
CA GLU A 139 -19.09 10.00 1.31
C GLU A 139 -19.83 10.39 0.02
N GLY A 140 -19.14 10.43 -1.12
CA GLY A 140 -19.74 10.81 -2.40
C GLY A 140 -19.88 12.31 -2.63
N THR A 141 -19.16 13.11 -1.86
CA THR A 141 -19.16 14.58 -1.97
C THR A 141 -18.11 15.11 -2.94
N VAL A 142 -17.08 14.31 -3.28
CA VAL A 142 -16.08 14.65 -4.31
C VAL A 142 -15.82 13.50 -5.29
N ASP A 143 -15.29 13.83 -6.47
CA ASP A 143 -14.95 12.86 -7.51
C ASP A 143 -13.76 11.98 -7.12
N THR A 144 -13.78 10.72 -7.59
CA THR A 144 -12.70 9.75 -7.33
C THR A 144 -11.44 9.99 -8.17
N GLY A 145 -11.57 10.72 -9.29
CA GLY A 145 -10.44 11.12 -10.13
C GLY A 145 -9.84 9.99 -11.00
N PHE A 146 -10.56 8.88 -11.22
CA PHE A 146 -10.13 7.75 -12.05
C PHE A 146 -11.26 7.27 -12.99
N PRO A 147 -10.91 6.77 -14.19
CA PRO A 147 -10.85 7.49 -15.47
C PRO A 147 -12.13 8.25 -15.91
N SER A 148 -13.08 8.46 -15.00
CA SER A 148 -14.32 9.22 -15.20
C SER A 148 -14.66 9.98 -13.91
N THR A 149 -15.40 11.08 -14.00
CA THR A 149 -15.96 11.79 -12.83
C THR A 149 -17.09 10.97 -12.23
N VAL A 150 -16.72 9.89 -11.54
CA VAL A 150 -17.62 9.13 -10.69
C VAL A 150 -17.64 9.86 -9.37
N LYS A 151 -18.81 10.38 -8.99
CA LYS A 151 -19.05 10.87 -7.63
C LYS A 151 -18.68 9.76 -6.67
N GLY A 152 -17.99 10.10 -5.58
CA GLY A 152 -17.58 9.12 -4.58
C GLY A 152 -18.74 8.20 -4.14
N THR A 153 -18.38 7.03 -3.65
CA THR A 153 -19.30 6.01 -3.15
C THR A 153 -18.51 5.10 -2.21
N HIS A 154 -19.21 4.36 -1.35
CA HIS A 154 -18.62 3.35 -0.49
C HIS A 154 -19.49 2.10 -0.44
N ILE A 155 -18.88 0.99 -0.06
CA ILE A 155 -19.60 -0.26 0.19
C ILE A 155 -20.26 -0.13 1.58
N PRO A 156 -21.57 -0.39 1.71
CA PRO A 156 -22.25 -0.33 3.00
C PRO A 156 -21.53 -1.15 4.08
N GLY A 157 -21.42 -0.59 5.29
CA GLY A 157 -20.75 -1.22 6.43
C GLY A 157 -19.22 -1.07 6.44
N PHE A 158 -18.58 -0.63 5.36
CA PHE A 158 -17.16 -0.26 5.39
C PHE A 158 -16.98 1.00 6.24
N LYS A 159 -15.79 1.13 6.84
CA LYS A 159 -15.42 2.29 7.65
C LYS A 159 -14.37 3.10 6.92
N ASN A 160 -14.45 4.43 6.97
CA ASN A 160 -13.45 5.28 6.34
C ASN A 160 -12.30 5.58 7.30
N MET A 161 -11.08 5.22 6.89
CA MET A 161 -9.84 5.56 7.57
C MET A 161 -8.87 6.20 6.56
N PRO A 162 -9.03 7.49 6.25
CA PRO A 162 -8.21 8.15 5.24
C PRO A 162 -6.71 8.02 5.56
N ALA A 163 -5.92 7.45 4.65
CA ALA A 163 -4.48 7.29 4.86
C ALA A 163 -3.76 8.64 5.05
N ALA A 164 -4.34 9.72 4.52
CA ALA A 164 -3.85 11.08 4.68
C ALA A 164 -3.87 11.55 6.15
N GLU A 165 -4.84 11.08 6.94
CA GLU A 165 -5.03 11.51 8.32
C GLU A 165 -4.08 10.80 9.29
N LEU A 166 -3.43 9.72 8.84
CA LEU A 166 -2.40 9.00 9.60
C LEU A 166 -1.03 9.70 9.58
N VAL A 167 -0.88 10.77 8.80
CA VAL A 167 0.36 11.52 8.62
C VAL A 167 0.17 12.95 9.11
N GLU A 168 1.09 13.42 9.94
CA GLU A 168 1.12 14.77 10.50
C GLU A 168 2.50 15.38 10.26
N GLU A 169 2.54 16.61 9.75
CA GLU A 169 3.80 17.32 9.41
C GLU A 169 4.78 16.50 8.54
N GLY A 170 4.23 15.62 7.70
CA GLY A 170 4.99 14.80 6.77
C GLY A 170 5.51 13.49 7.36
N VAL A 171 5.29 13.18 8.64
CA VAL A 171 5.68 11.92 9.29
C VAL A 171 4.46 11.18 9.83
N MET A 172 4.59 9.89 10.13
CA MET A 172 3.50 9.12 10.74
C MET A 172 3.17 9.70 12.12
N ARG A 173 1.86 9.78 12.41
CA ARG A 173 1.40 9.97 13.79
C ARG A 173 1.93 8.85 14.67
N SER A 174 2.10 9.14 15.97
CA SER A 174 2.51 8.12 16.94
C SER A 174 1.50 6.97 17.03
N PRO A 175 1.92 5.77 17.46
CA PRO A 175 1.01 4.65 17.68
C PRO A 175 -0.14 4.98 18.64
N GLU A 176 0.08 5.82 19.64
CA GLU A 176 -0.92 6.33 20.58
C GLU A 176 -1.92 7.23 19.84
N GLU A 177 -1.45 8.21 19.07
CA GLU A 177 -2.32 9.10 18.30
C GLU A 177 -3.11 8.34 17.24
N ILE A 178 -2.54 7.33 16.59
CA ILE A 178 -3.27 6.50 15.61
C ILE A 178 -4.35 5.67 16.31
N ARG A 179 -4.08 5.14 17.51
CA ARG A 179 -5.08 4.44 18.32
C ARG A 179 -6.21 5.38 18.77
N ASP A 180 -5.86 6.61 19.11
CA ASP A 180 -6.77 7.64 19.58
C ASP A 180 -7.44 8.42 18.45
N CYS A 181 -6.94 8.30 17.22
CA CYS A 181 -7.58 8.74 15.98
C CYS A 181 -8.82 7.86 15.78
N LYS A 182 -9.82 8.09 16.63
CA LYS A 182 -11.15 7.48 16.64
C LYS A 182 -11.92 8.01 15.43
N CYS A 183 -11.45 7.67 14.24
CA CYS A 183 -12.24 7.69 13.02
C CYS A 183 -13.29 6.58 13.15
N GLU A 184 -14.32 6.76 13.96
CA GLU A 184 -15.41 5.77 14.15
C GLU A 184 -14.95 4.34 14.50
N LEU A 185 -13.79 4.20 15.14
CA LEU A 185 -13.12 2.90 15.38
C LEU A 185 -13.57 2.18 16.66
N ALA A 186 -14.65 2.61 17.32
CA ALA A 186 -15.06 2.13 18.65
C ALA A 186 -15.40 0.62 18.75
N ALA A 187 -15.26 -0.16 17.68
CA ALA A 187 -15.57 -1.58 17.65
C ALA A 187 -14.52 -2.40 16.87
N PHE A 188 -13.23 -2.29 17.22
CA PHE A 188 -12.24 -3.24 16.70
C PHE A 188 -12.39 -4.61 17.40
N LYS A 189 -13.02 -5.56 16.71
CA LYS A 189 -12.64 -6.97 16.83
C LYS A 189 -11.33 -7.16 16.04
N ARG A 190 -10.41 -7.95 16.59
CA ARG A 190 -9.02 -8.23 16.14
C ARG A 190 -8.79 -8.03 14.62
N LEU A 191 -7.75 -7.28 14.26
CA LEU A 191 -7.12 -7.41 12.94
C LEU A 191 -6.48 -8.80 12.87
N LEU A 192 -6.84 -9.59 11.84
CA LEU A 192 -6.21 -10.89 11.56
C LEU A 192 -4.80 -10.70 11.00
#